data_AF-A0A0A9DYU4-F1
#
_entry.id   AF-A0A0A9DYU4-F1
#
_cell.length_a   1.000
_cell.length_b   1.000
_cell.length_c   1.000
_cell.angle_alpha   90.00
_cell.angle_beta   90.00
_cell.angle_gamma   90.00
#
_symmetry.space_group_name_H-M   'P 1'
#
loop_
_entity.id
_entity.type
_entity.pdbx_description
1 polymer ?
#
loop_
_entity_poly.entity_id
_entity_poly.type
_entity_poly.pdbx_seq_one_letter_code
_entity_poly.pdbx_strand_id
1 'polypeptide(L)'
;MVLNIAKGCTSFEDIRTVNGIMQSSYKSACIALGLLNDDNEWIECIKEASNWASGMQLRQLFVTILCHCEITEPKRLWESNWEALSEDIQQTQTWTRRFTPPHKRKCALMEIEKLMGQAGKSLKEYPEIDLPNTANFSDTENRLINEEMNFDKDKLKDEHLQILNNLNLDQKKALDVIVESVDQSLGKLIFVDGYGGTGKTYLWKAVTTRLRSEGKIVLAVASSGIAVLLFVMVVVVVL
;
A
#
# COMPACT_ATOMS: atom_id res chain seq x y z
N MET A 1 -28.48 -28.60 8.54
CA MET A 1 -28.30 -29.97 9.06
C MET A 1 -28.59 -30.03 10.57
N VAL A 2 -29.70 -29.44 11.06
CA VAL A 2 -30.10 -29.48 12.50
C VAL A 2 -31.22 -30.50 12.74
N LEU A 3 -32.14 -30.59 11.77
CA LEU A 3 -33.31 -31.49 11.78
C LEU A 3 -32.97 -32.98 11.90
N ASN A 4 -31.76 -33.38 11.50
CA ASN A 4 -31.32 -34.78 11.59
C ASN A 4 -30.80 -35.16 12.99
N ILE A 5 -30.56 -34.18 13.86
CA ILE A 5 -29.90 -34.36 15.16
C ILE A 5 -30.85 -34.00 16.31
N ALA A 6 -31.64 -32.95 16.14
CA ALA A 6 -32.62 -32.52 17.13
C ALA A 6 -33.85 -33.44 17.10
N LYS A 7 -33.89 -34.42 18.01
CA LYS A 7 -35.01 -35.38 18.13
C LYS A 7 -36.15 -34.77 18.94
N GLY A 8 -37.38 -34.93 18.46
CA GLY A 8 -38.59 -34.57 19.23
C GLY A 8 -38.92 -33.08 19.27
N CYS A 9 -38.34 -32.25 18.40
CA CYS A 9 -38.72 -30.85 18.26
C CYS A 9 -40.18 -30.75 17.80
N THR A 10 -41.00 -30.01 18.56
CA THR A 10 -42.40 -29.72 18.27
C THR A 10 -42.62 -28.28 17.82
N SER A 11 -41.62 -27.42 17.99
CA SER A 11 -41.65 -26.02 17.62
C SER A 11 -40.34 -25.56 16.94
N PHE A 12 -40.37 -24.41 16.25
CA PHE A 12 -39.18 -23.75 15.71
C PHE A 12 -38.20 -23.28 16.80
N GLU A 13 -38.69 -23.05 18.02
CA GLU A 13 -37.87 -22.70 19.18
C GLU A 13 -37.12 -23.92 19.72
N ASP A 14 -37.74 -25.09 19.66
CA ASP A 14 -37.11 -26.35 20.05
C ASP A 14 -35.89 -26.66 19.15
N ILE A 15 -35.96 -26.30 17.87
CA ILE A 15 -34.86 -26.46 16.91
C ILE A 15 -33.65 -25.56 17.26
N ARG A 16 -33.89 -24.40 17.89
CA ARG A 16 -32.84 -23.47 18.32
C ARG A 16 -32.34 -23.73 19.74
N THR A 17 -32.93 -24.67 20.46
CA THR A 17 -32.58 -24.93 21.85
C THR A 17 -31.55 -26.05 21.92
N VAL A 18 -30.34 -25.71 22.36
CA VAL A 18 -29.21 -26.64 22.48
C VAL A 18 -28.84 -26.74 23.95
N ASN A 19 -28.85 -27.95 24.52
CA ASN A 19 -28.59 -28.19 25.95
C ASN A 19 -29.44 -27.32 26.90
N GLY A 20 -30.70 -27.06 26.54
CA GLY A 20 -31.63 -26.24 27.33
C GLY A 20 -31.45 -24.73 27.21
N ILE A 21 -30.53 -24.26 26.36
CA ILE A 21 -30.31 -22.83 26.10
C ILE A 21 -30.85 -22.49 24.70
N MET A 22 -31.79 -21.55 24.63
CA MET A 22 -32.33 -21.05 23.36
C MET A 22 -31.30 -20.15 22.68
N GLN A 23 -30.86 -20.56 21.49
CA GLN A 23 -29.87 -19.83 20.71
C GLN A 23 -30.52 -18.71 19.88
N SER A 24 -29.76 -17.64 19.68
CA SER A 24 -30.22 -16.44 18.96
C SER A 24 -30.66 -16.72 17.52
N SER A 25 -30.07 -17.72 16.87
CA SER A 25 -30.32 -18.10 15.49
C SER A 25 -30.15 -19.60 15.27
N TYR A 26 -30.64 -20.12 14.15
CA TYR A 26 -30.40 -21.51 13.76
C TYR A 26 -28.91 -21.79 13.48
N LYS A 27 -28.15 -20.78 13.02
CA LYS A 27 -26.69 -20.89 12.82
C LYS A 27 -25.96 -21.04 14.15
N SER A 28 -26.31 -20.24 15.16
CA SER A 28 -25.72 -20.38 16.50
C SER A 28 -26.10 -21.70 17.17
N ALA A 29 -27.30 -22.25 16.90
CA ALA A 29 -27.64 -23.61 17.29
C ALA A 29 -26.76 -24.67 16.61
N CYS A 30 -26.47 -24.56 15.30
CA CYS A 30 -25.51 -25.44 14.63
C CYS A 30 -24.10 -25.36 15.24
N ILE A 31 -23.61 -24.15 15.54
CA ILE A 31 -22.29 -23.95 16.16
C ILE A 31 -22.26 -24.58 17.57
N ALA A 32 -23.30 -24.34 18.38
CA ALA A 32 -23.41 -24.93 19.72
C ALA A 32 -23.52 -26.45 19.72
N LEU A 33 -24.06 -27.03 18.63
CA LEU A 33 -24.11 -28.48 18.40
C LEU A 33 -22.79 -29.05 17.84
N GLY A 34 -21.79 -28.22 17.57
CA GLY A 34 -20.52 -28.63 16.94
C GLY A 34 -20.66 -29.03 15.48
N LEU A 35 -21.71 -28.57 14.79
CA LEU A 35 -22.02 -28.89 13.40
C LEU A 35 -21.43 -27.90 12.40
N LEU A 36 -21.05 -26.72 12.89
CA LEU A 36 -20.32 -25.69 12.15
C LEU A 36 -19.12 -25.30 12.98
N ASN A 37 -17.93 -25.30 12.39
CA ASN A 37 -16.77 -24.64 12.99
C ASN A 37 -16.98 -23.12 12.91
N ASP A 38 -16.59 -22.41 13.97
CA ASP A 38 -16.54 -20.95 13.97
C ASP A 38 -15.23 -20.50 13.29
N ASP A 39 -15.26 -19.40 12.54
CA ASP A 39 -14.08 -18.80 11.93
C ASP A 39 -13.15 -18.12 12.96
N ASN A 40 -13.48 -18.21 14.26
CA ASN A 40 -12.65 -17.69 15.35
C ASN A 40 -11.21 -18.21 15.31
N GLU A 41 -10.99 -19.46 14.91
CA GLU A 41 -9.65 -20.03 14.82
C GLU A 41 -8.76 -19.22 13.89
N TRP A 42 -9.30 -18.75 12.76
CA TRP A 42 -8.59 -17.93 11.79
C TRP A 42 -8.38 -16.50 12.29
N ILE A 43 -9.36 -15.95 13.01
CA ILE A 43 -9.24 -14.63 13.63
C ILE A 43 -8.12 -14.64 14.67
N GLU A 44 -8.13 -15.61 15.57
CA GLU A 44 -7.11 -15.73 16.62
C GLU A 44 -5.73 -16.09 16.03
N CYS A 45 -5.67 -16.91 14.97
CA CYS A 45 -4.43 -17.20 14.25
C CYS A 45 -3.77 -15.92 13.70
N ILE A 46 -4.54 -15.04 13.05
CA ILE A 46 -4.00 -13.77 12.52
C ILE A 46 -3.60 -12.83 13.66
N LYS A 47 -4.39 -12.75 14.73
CA LYS A 47 -4.04 -11.96 15.92
C LYS A 47 -2.76 -12.45 16.58
N GLU A 48 -2.59 -13.76 16.74
CA GLU A 48 -1.39 -14.34 17.33
C GLU A 48 -0.16 -14.04 16.44
N ALA A 49 -0.28 -14.24 15.13
CA ALA A 49 0.75 -13.91 14.17
C ALA A 49 1.11 -12.42 14.19
N SER A 50 0.14 -11.54 14.45
CA SER A 50 0.38 -10.08 14.47
C SER A 50 1.34 -9.62 15.56
N ASN A 51 1.60 -10.45 16.58
CA ASN A 51 2.59 -10.13 17.61
C ASN A 51 4.04 -10.21 17.12
N TRP A 52 4.31 -10.88 15.99
CA TRP A 52 5.67 -11.11 15.49
C TRP A 52 5.83 -10.99 13.97
N ALA A 53 4.75 -10.98 13.19
CA ALA A 53 4.78 -10.86 11.74
C ALA A 53 4.46 -9.44 11.26
N SER A 54 5.04 -9.05 10.13
CA SER A 54 4.75 -7.77 9.46
C SER A 54 3.38 -7.78 8.77
N GLY A 55 2.80 -6.60 8.54
CA GLY A 55 1.54 -6.45 7.78
C GLY A 55 1.56 -7.15 6.41
N MET A 56 2.69 -7.12 5.70
CA MET A 56 2.87 -7.89 4.45
C MET A 56 2.72 -9.40 4.65
N GLN A 57 3.37 -9.97 5.66
CA GLN A 57 3.28 -11.40 5.98
C GLN A 57 1.87 -11.78 6.44
N LEU A 58 1.21 -10.91 7.22
CA LEU A 58 -0.17 -11.12 7.63
C LEU A 58 -1.13 -11.11 6.43
N ARG A 59 -0.92 -10.25 5.42
CA ARG A 59 -1.70 -10.28 4.17
C ARG A 59 -1.50 -11.58 3.40
N GLN A 60 -0.28 -12.12 3.36
CA GLN A 60 -0.02 -13.44 2.75
C GLN A 60 -0.72 -14.57 3.51
N LEU A 61 -0.69 -14.53 4.85
CA LEU A 61 -1.42 -15.48 5.69
C LEU A 61 -2.94 -15.38 5.45
N PHE A 62 -3.49 -14.17 5.44
CA PHE A 62 -4.90 -13.93 5.15
C PHE A 62 -5.33 -14.49 3.79
N VAL A 63 -4.53 -14.28 2.74
CA VAL A 63 -4.76 -14.85 1.40
C VAL A 63 -4.67 -16.37 1.43
N THR A 64 -3.72 -16.93 2.19
CA THR A 64 -3.58 -18.39 2.34
C THR A 64 -4.81 -19.00 2.99
N ILE A 65 -5.33 -18.39 4.05
CA ILE A 65 -6.57 -18.81 4.73
C ILE A 65 -7.75 -18.71 3.76
N LEU A 66 -7.93 -17.59 3.06
CA LEU A 66 -8.99 -17.46 2.04
C LEU A 66 -8.90 -18.53 0.95
N CYS A 67 -7.70 -18.84 0.49
CA CYS A 67 -7.50 -19.74 -0.63
C CYS A 67 -7.70 -21.23 -0.26
N HIS A 68 -7.33 -21.62 0.95
CA HIS A 68 -7.17 -23.04 1.32
C HIS A 68 -8.06 -23.49 2.48
N CYS A 69 -8.72 -22.57 3.19
CA CYS A 69 -9.59 -22.89 4.32
C CYS A 69 -11.06 -22.66 3.97
N GLU A 70 -11.95 -23.41 4.62
CA GLU A 70 -13.40 -23.19 4.55
C GLU A 70 -13.77 -22.07 5.54
N ILE A 71 -13.99 -20.86 5.01
CA ILE A 71 -14.38 -19.68 5.80
C ILE A 71 -15.86 -19.42 5.59
N THR A 72 -16.61 -19.30 6.68
CA THR A 72 -18.07 -19.09 6.63
C THR A 72 -18.44 -17.61 6.54
N GLU A 73 -17.64 -16.73 7.15
CA GLU A 73 -17.84 -15.27 7.24
C GLU A 73 -16.55 -14.49 6.90
N PRO A 74 -16.14 -14.44 5.61
CA PRO A 74 -14.94 -13.74 5.17
C PRO A 74 -14.92 -12.25 5.57
N LYS A 75 -16.09 -11.60 5.58
CA LYS A 75 -16.21 -10.21 6.04
C LYS A 75 -15.84 -10.06 7.51
N ARG A 76 -16.26 -10.98 8.37
CA ARG A 76 -15.95 -10.96 9.80
C ARG A 76 -14.45 -11.15 10.04
N LEU A 77 -13.81 -12.05 9.29
CA LEU A 77 -12.36 -12.25 9.33
C LEU A 77 -11.60 -10.97 8.94
N TRP A 78 -12.05 -10.30 7.88
CA TRP A 78 -11.48 -9.02 7.44
C TRP A 78 -11.67 -7.90 8.47
N GLU A 79 -12.91 -7.66 8.93
CA GLU A 79 -13.22 -6.58 9.88
C GLU A 79 -12.48 -6.72 11.21
N SER A 80 -12.21 -7.95 11.63
CA SER A 80 -11.52 -8.23 12.88
C SER A 80 -9.99 -8.01 12.80
N ASN A 81 -9.42 -8.01 11.59
CA ASN A 81 -7.95 -8.07 11.41
C ASN A 81 -7.38 -6.97 10.50
N TRP A 82 -8.21 -6.14 9.85
CA TRP A 82 -7.74 -5.15 8.87
C TRP A 82 -6.69 -4.18 9.44
N GLU A 83 -6.75 -3.86 10.74
CA GLU A 83 -5.80 -2.96 11.39
C GLU A 83 -4.38 -3.56 11.38
N ALA A 84 -4.25 -4.82 11.81
CA ALA A 84 -2.99 -5.55 11.77
C ALA A 84 -2.50 -5.77 10.32
N LEU A 85 -3.42 -6.09 9.41
CA LEU A 85 -3.13 -6.25 7.98
C LEU A 85 -2.71 -4.96 7.27
N SER A 86 -2.90 -3.79 7.89
CA SER A 86 -2.60 -2.48 7.31
C SER A 86 -1.62 -1.64 8.13
N GLU A 87 -0.96 -2.24 9.12
CA GLU A 87 -0.02 -1.57 10.02
C GLU A 87 1.14 -0.91 9.25
N ASP A 88 1.74 -1.66 8.33
CA ASP A 88 2.90 -1.28 7.52
C ASP A 88 2.57 -0.25 6.43
N ILE A 89 1.31 -0.15 6.02
CA ILE A 89 0.86 0.77 4.95
C ILE A 89 1.13 2.23 5.30
N GLN A 90 1.20 2.56 6.60
CA GLN A 90 1.61 3.90 7.05
C GLN A 90 3.13 4.11 7.05
N GLN A 91 3.92 3.04 7.19
CA GLN A 91 5.39 3.12 7.23
C GLN A 91 6.04 3.04 5.85
N THR A 92 5.44 2.28 4.91
CA THR A 92 6.01 2.10 3.57
C THR A 92 5.80 3.31 2.65
N GLN A 93 4.86 4.22 2.97
CA GLN A 93 4.61 5.46 2.22
C GLN A 93 4.92 6.67 3.12
N THR A 94 6.06 7.31 2.88
CA THR A 94 6.79 8.19 3.81
C THR A 94 6.01 9.34 4.47
N TRP A 95 6.19 9.43 5.80
CA TRP A 95 6.26 10.54 6.78
C TRP A 95 5.37 11.80 6.72
N THR A 96 4.67 12.14 5.64
CA THR A 96 3.93 13.42 5.55
C THR A 96 2.42 13.28 5.49
N ARG A 97 1.87 12.09 5.23
CA ARG A 97 0.42 11.88 5.14
C ARG A 97 -0.04 10.86 6.18
N ARG A 98 -0.71 11.32 7.24
CA ARG A 98 -1.52 10.41 8.08
C ARG A 98 -2.69 9.93 7.23
N PHE A 99 -2.63 8.70 6.74
CA PHE A 99 -3.76 8.08 6.08
C PHE A 99 -4.93 7.99 7.06
N THR A 100 -6.11 8.43 6.62
CA THR A 100 -7.34 8.16 7.35
C THR A 100 -7.61 6.65 7.32
N PRO A 101 -8.25 6.06 8.34
CA PRO A 101 -8.58 4.63 8.38
C PRO A 101 -9.22 4.08 7.09
N PRO A 102 -10.11 4.81 6.38
CA PRO A 102 -10.65 4.36 5.10
C PRO A 102 -9.59 4.15 4.00
N HIS A 103 -8.55 5.00 3.96
CA HIS A 103 -7.48 4.86 2.98
C HIS A 103 -6.60 3.65 3.28
N LYS A 104 -6.27 3.40 4.56
CA LYS A 104 -5.50 2.22 4.96
C LYS A 104 -6.21 0.92 4.56
N ARG A 105 -7.52 0.85 4.85
CA ARG A 105 -8.37 -0.28 4.46
C ARG A 105 -8.35 -0.50 2.96
N LYS A 106 -8.51 0.57 2.17
CA LYS A 106 -8.44 0.51 0.71
C LYS A 106 -7.10 -0.04 0.21
N CYS A 107 -5.98 0.50 0.70
CA CYS A 107 -4.65 0.03 0.29
C CYS A 107 -4.39 -1.44 0.67
N ALA A 108 -4.81 -1.88 1.86
CA ALA A 108 -4.66 -3.26 2.29
C ALA A 108 -5.46 -4.23 1.39
N LEU A 109 -6.71 -3.88 1.06
CA LEU A 109 -7.53 -4.68 0.13
C LEU A 109 -6.90 -4.78 -1.26
N MET A 110 -6.24 -3.72 -1.74
CA MET A 110 -5.55 -3.75 -3.04
C MET A 110 -4.36 -4.70 -3.04
N GLU A 111 -3.53 -4.67 -2.01
CA GLU A 111 -2.39 -5.58 -1.92
C GLU A 111 -2.86 -7.04 -1.74
N ILE A 112 -3.97 -7.25 -1.02
CA ILE A 112 -4.61 -8.57 -0.93
C ILE A 112 -5.15 -9.01 -2.30
N GLU A 113 -5.82 -8.15 -3.07
CA GLU A 113 -6.30 -8.50 -4.43
C GLU A 113 -5.16 -8.91 -5.35
N LYS A 114 -4.01 -8.21 -5.27
CA LYS A 114 -2.82 -8.58 -6.02
C LYS A 114 -2.27 -9.95 -5.62
N LEU A 115 -2.21 -10.23 -4.32
CA LEU A 115 -1.78 -11.54 -3.79
C LEU A 115 -2.76 -12.66 -4.15
N MET A 116 -4.08 -12.39 -4.12
CA MET A 116 -5.12 -13.31 -4.58
C MET A 116 -4.92 -13.64 -6.07
N GLY A 117 -4.63 -12.64 -6.89
CA GLY A 117 -4.35 -12.82 -8.31
C GLY A 117 -3.13 -13.71 -8.58
N GLN A 118 -2.10 -13.66 -7.72
CA GLN A 118 -0.96 -14.59 -7.79
C GLN A 118 -1.35 -16.04 -7.47
N ALA A 119 -2.36 -16.24 -6.62
CA ALA A 119 -2.94 -17.54 -6.32
C ALA A 119 -4.01 -17.99 -7.34
N GLY A 120 -4.25 -17.20 -8.40
CA GLY A 120 -5.25 -17.48 -9.42
C GLY A 120 -6.71 -17.26 -8.98
N LYS A 121 -6.93 -16.56 -7.87
CA LYS A 121 -8.25 -16.20 -7.33
C LYS A 121 -8.44 -14.68 -7.32
N SER A 122 -9.65 -14.22 -7.00
CA SER A 122 -9.93 -12.78 -6.81
C SER A 122 -10.81 -12.57 -5.58
N LEU A 123 -10.66 -11.43 -4.89
CA LEU A 123 -11.58 -11.03 -3.82
C LEU A 123 -13.02 -10.83 -4.33
N LYS A 124 -13.23 -10.73 -5.65
CA LYS A 124 -14.57 -10.74 -6.25
C LYS A 124 -15.35 -12.03 -5.95
N GLU A 125 -14.67 -13.12 -5.61
CA GLU A 125 -15.29 -14.37 -5.15
C GLU A 125 -15.90 -14.24 -3.75
N TYR A 126 -15.54 -13.18 -3.01
CA TYR A 126 -16.00 -12.88 -1.65
C TYR A 126 -16.72 -11.52 -1.63
N PRO A 127 -17.93 -11.41 -2.20
CA PRO A 127 -18.63 -10.14 -2.39
C PRO A 127 -19.00 -9.43 -1.07
N GLU A 128 -18.92 -10.14 0.06
CA GLU A 128 -19.15 -9.55 1.39
C GLU A 128 -18.03 -8.60 1.82
N ILE A 129 -16.83 -8.74 1.23
CA ILE A 129 -15.70 -7.84 1.42
C ILE A 129 -15.84 -6.69 0.42
N ASP A 130 -16.15 -5.51 0.93
CA ASP A 130 -16.39 -4.31 0.12
C ASP A 130 -15.11 -3.86 -0.60
N LEU A 131 -14.95 -4.31 -1.85
CA LEU A 131 -13.84 -3.90 -2.71
C LEU A 131 -13.98 -2.42 -3.06
N PRO A 132 -12.90 -1.62 -2.93
CA PRO A 132 -12.93 -0.23 -3.33
C PRO A 132 -13.13 -0.12 -4.85
N ASN A 133 -14.09 0.70 -5.29
CA ASN A 133 -14.40 0.92 -6.72
C ASN A 133 -13.15 1.28 -7.54
N THR A 134 -12.73 0.37 -8.43
CA THR A 134 -11.55 0.47 -9.32
C THR A 134 -11.55 1.69 -10.23
N ALA A 135 -12.66 2.43 -10.35
CA ALA A 135 -12.78 3.62 -11.19
C ALA A 135 -11.99 4.84 -10.66
N ASN A 136 -11.67 4.89 -9.35
CA ASN A 136 -10.87 5.98 -8.76
C ASN A 136 -9.37 5.65 -8.66
N PHE A 137 -8.86 4.79 -9.56
CA PHE A 137 -7.54 4.16 -9.44
C PHE A 137 -6.49 4.69 -10.41
N SER A 138 -6.75 5.79 -11.11
CA SER A 138 -5.67 6.54 -11.81
C SER A 138 -4.61 7.06 -10.82
N ASP A 139 -4.98 7.25 -9.55
CA ASP A 139 -4.06 7.63 -8.47
C ASP A 139 -3.21 6.47 -7.94
N THR A 140 -3.26 5.27 -8.54
CA THR A 140 -2.43 4.12 -8.13
C THR A 140 -1.64 3.52 -9.28
N GLU A 141 -1.46 4.27 -10.37
CA GLU A 141 -0.85 3.72 -11.59
C GLU A 141 0.67 3.62 -11.56
N ASN A 142 1.35 4.17 -10.55
CA ASN A 142 2.74 3.79 -10.24
C ASN A 142 3.13 4.36 -8.87
N ARG A 143 3.54 3.49 -7.93
CA ARG A 143 4.05 3.93 -6.61
C ARG A 143 5.11 5.03 -6.75
N LEU A 144 6.01 4.86 -7.73
CA LEU A 144 7.08 5.80 -8.05
C LEU A 144 6.56 7.15 -8.55
N ILE A 145 5.51 7.15 -9.37
CA ILE A 145 4.88 8.39 -9.88
C ILE A 145 4.19 9.13 -8.73
N ASN A 146 3.48 8.41 -7.87
CA ASN A 146 2.82 9.01 -6.71
C ASN A 146 3.82 9.60 -5.71
N GLU A 147 4.93 8.90 -5.47
CA GLU A 147 6.03 9.41 -4.65
C GLU A 147 6.59 10.73 -5.22
N GLU A 148 6.77 10.81 -6.56
CA GLU A 148 7.25 12.01 -7.23
C GLU A 148 6.22 13.15 -7.31
N MET A 149 4.92 12.84 -7.30
CA MET A 149 3.85 13.86 -7.35
C MET A 149 3.45 14.40 -5.97
N ASN A 150 3.89 13.75 -4.88
CA ASN A 150 3.51 14.09 -3.50
C ASN A 150 4.50 15.06 -2.80
N PHE A 151 5.43 15.67 -3.54
CA PHE A 151 6.29 16.69 -2.97
C PHE A 151 5.55 18.02 -2.76
N ASP A 152 5.91 18.72 -1.67
CA ASP A 152 5.46 20.08 -1.41
C ASP A 152 6.13 21.05 -2.39
N LYS A 153 5.37 21.46 -3.40
CA LYS A 153 5.85 22.31 -4.50
C LYS A 153 6.29 23.69 -4.02
N ASP A 154 5.59 24.25 -3.05
CA ASP A 154 5.88 25.59 -2.52
C ASP A 154 7.19 25.57 -1.73
N LYS A 155 7.34 24.58 -0.84
CA LYS A 155 8.59 24.38 -0.11
C LYS A 155 9.78 24.11 -1.04
N LEU A 156 9.58 23.31 -2.09
CA LEU A 156 10.63 23.03 -3.07
C LEU A 156 11.01 24.27 -3.89
N LYS A 157 10.04 25.14 -4.18
CA LYS A 157 10.29 26.41 -4.88
C LYS A 157 11.15 27.35 -4.02
N ASP A 158 10.86 27.46 -2.73
CA ASP A 158 11.66 28.24 -1.79
C ASP A 158 13.09 27.68 -1.66
N GLU A 159 13.21 26.35 -1.53
CA GLU A 159 14.52 25.68 -1.49
C GLU A 159 15.30 25.89 -2.81
N HIS A 160 14.62 25.84 -3.95
CA HIS A 160 15.23 26.08 -5.25
C HIS A 160 15.78 27.50 -5.37
N LEU A 161 15.04 28.53 -4.91
CA LEU A 161 15.52 29.92 -4.91
C LEU A 161 16.78 30.09 -4.06
N GLN A 162 16.85 29.44 -2.90
CA GLN A 162 18.06 29.45 -2.06
C GLN A 162 19.25 28.78 -2.76
N ILE A 163 19.01 27.68 -3.48
CA ILE A 163 20.06 26.97 -4.21
C ILE A 163 20.57 27.82 -5.38
N LEU A 164 19.67 28.45 -6.16
CA LEU A 164 20.03 29.30 -7.29
C LEU A 164 20.98 30.44 -6.91
N ASN A 165 20.77 31.05 -5.74
CA ASN A 165 21.61 32.15 -5.26
C ASN A 165 23.04 31.72 -4.89
N ASN A 166 23.27 30.42 -4.68
CA ASN A 166 24.55 29.87 -4.25
C ASN A 166 25.26 29.06 -5.36
N LEU A 167 24.68 28.97 -6.56
CA LEU A 167 25.32 28.28 -7.69
C LEU A 167 26.48 29.11 -8.23
N ASN A 168 27.58 28.43 -8.55
CA ASN A 168 28.66 29.05 -9.29
C ASN A 168 28.27 29.22 -10.77
N LEU A 169 29.07 30.01 -11.51
CA LEU A 169 28.77 30.38 -12.89
C LEU A 169 28.66 29.16 -13.82
N ASP A 170 29.49 28.14 -13.64
CA ASP A 170 29.52 26.95 -14.50
C ASP A 170 28.38 25.98 -14.17
N GLN A 171 28.03 25.83 -12.89
CA GLN A 171 26.84 25.10 -12.45
C GLN A 171 25.57 25.76 -12.97
N LYS A 172 25.49 27.10 -12.97
CA LYS A 172 24.35 27.82 -13.51
C LYS A 172 24.19 27.58 -15.02
N LYS A 173 25.29 27.66 -15.78
CA LYS A 173 25.27 27.31 -17.21
C LYS A 173 24.81 25.87 -17.45
N ALA A 174 25.29 24.92 -16.66
CA ALA A 174 24.86 23.52 -16.77
C ALA A 174 23.37 23.35 -16.45
N LEU A 175 22.88 24.00 -15.40
CA LEU A 175 21.46 24.00 -15.03
C LEU A 175 20.60 24.58 -16.16
N ASP A 176 20.98 25.72 -16.72
CA ASP A 176 20.24 26.38 -17.80
C ASP A 176 20.12 25.48 -19.04
N VAL A 177 21.20 24.80 -19.43
CA VAL A 177 21.20 23.84 -20.57
C VAL A 177 20.29 22.63 -20.30
N ILE A 178 20.30 22.10 -19.06
CA ILE A 178 19.46 20.97 -18.68
C ILE A 178 17.98 21.38 -18.68
N VAL A 179 17.66 22.51 -18.04
CA VAL A 179 16.28 23.02 -17.95
C VAL A 179 15.74 23.37 -19.33
N GLU A 180 16.52 24.03 -20.18
CA GLU A 180 16.14 24.33 -21.56
C GLU A 180 15.80 23.06 -22.33
N SER A 181 16.61 21.99 -22.19
CA SER A 181 16.33 20.72 -22.85
C SER A 181 15.03 20.08 -22.40
N VAL A 182 14.65 20.26 -21.13
CA VAL A 182 13.40 19.72 -20.58
C VAL A 182 12.21 20.57 -21.03
N ASP A 183 12.32 21.89 -20.97
CA ASP A 183 11.23 22.81 -21.32
C ASP A 183 10.91 22.77 -22.82
N GLN A 184 11.92 22.54 -23.66
CA GLN A 184 11.76 22.38 -25.11
C GLN A 184 11.53 20.91 -25.53
N SER A 185 11.44 19.96 -24.58
CA SER A 185 11.26 18.53 -24.85
C SER A 185 12.22 17.94 -25.89
N LEU A 186 13.48 18.39 -25.89
CA LEU A 186 14.47 18.01 -26.91
C LEU A 186 14.99 16.57 -26.75
N GLY A 187 14.76 15.95 -25.60
CA GLY A 187 15.22 14.58 -25.33
C GLY A 187 16.75 14.41 -25.31
N LYS A 188 17.51 15.46 -24.95
CA LYS A 188 18.98 15.39 -24.94
C LYS A 188 19.48 14.49 -23.80
N LEU A 189 20.50 13.70 -24.11
CA LEU A 189 21.32 13.03 -23.11
C LEU A 189 22.46 13.96 -22.69
N ILE A 190 22.48 14.37 -21.42
CA ILE A 190 23.45 15.32 -20.89
C ILE A 190 24.36 14.62 -19.88
N PHE A 191 25.68 14.76 -20.09
CA PHE A 191 26.69 14.29 -19.17
C PHE A 191 27.37 15.47 -18.48
N VAL A 192 27.32 15.50 -17.15
CA VAL A 192 27.97 16.54 -16.34
C VAL A 192 29.25 15.97 -15.76
N ASP A 193 30.38 16.45 -16.25
CA ASP A 193 31.70 16.11 -15.72
C ASP A 193 32.25 17.20 -14.79
N GLY A 194 33.00 16.79 -13.79
CA GLY A 194 33.70 17.70 -12.89
C GLY A 194 34.53 16.96 -11.87
N TYR A 195 35.63 17.58 -11.43
CA TYR A 195 36.51 17.02 -10.40
C TYR A 195 35.79 16.80 -9.05
N GLY A 196 36.39 16.04 -8.14
CA GLY A 196 35.91 15.92 -6.76
C GLY A 196 35.79 17.30 -6.10
N GLY A 197 34.72 17.53 -5.33
CA GLY A 197 34.52 18.80 -4.62
C GLY A 197 33.90 19.95 -5.44
N THR A 198 33.63 19.77 -6.74
CA THR A 198 33.01 20.82 -7.58
C THR A 198 31.50 20.99 -7.40
N GLY A 199 30.90 20.32 -6.41
CA GLY A 199 29.48 20.46 -6.10
C GLY A 199 28.53 19.83 -7.11
N LYS A 200 28.92 18.76 -7.83
CA LYS A 200 28.03 18.03 -8.76
C LYS A 200 26.70 17.62 -8.10
N THR A 201 26.75 17.11 -6.87
CA THR A 201 25.56 16.77 -6.09
C THR A 201 24.67 17.99 -5.84
N TYR A 202 25.27 19.16 -5.64
CA TYR A 202 24.55 20.42 -5.44
C TYR A 202 23.84 20.87 -6.72
N LEU A 203 24.49 20.71 -7.88
CA LEU A 203 23.87 20.93 -9.19
C LEU A 203 22.69 19.99 -9.44
N TRP A 204 22.84 18.69 -9.20
CA TRP A 204 21.73 17.73 -9.34
C TRP A 204 20.58 18.03 -8.39
N LYS A 205 20.88 18.50 -7.17
CA LYS A 205 19.87 19.01 -6.24
C LYS A 205 19.12 20.20 -6.84
N ALA A 206 19.82 21.15 -7.45
CA ALA A 206 19.20 22.32 -8.11
C ALA A 206 18.26 21.92 -9.25
N VAL A 207 18.67 20.98 -10.11
CA VAL A 207 17.86 20.44 -11.20
C VAL A 207 16.60 19.77 -10.64
N THR A 208 16.77 18.90 -9.64
CA THR A 208 15.69 18.10 -9.07
C THR A 208 14.66 18.97 -8.34
N THR A 209 15.10 19.94 -7.54
CA THR A 209 14.18 20.86 -6.84
C THR A 209 13.42 21.73 -7.82
N ARG A 210 14.06 22.22 -8.89
CA ARG A 210 13.40 22.99 -9.96
C ARG A 210 12.26 22.21 -10.59
N LEU A 211 12.57 21.04 -11.13
CA LEU A 211 11.62 20.22 -11.89
C LEU A 211 10.46 19.72 -11.00
N ARG A 212 10.77 19.27 -9.78
CA ARG A 212 9.74 18.84 -8.82
C ARG A 212 8.85 19.98 -8.35
N SER A 213 9.38 21.20 -8.22
CA SER A 213 8.57 22.39 -7.89
C SER A 213 7.52 22.71 -8.98
N GLU A 214 7.79 22.32 -10.23
CA GLU A 214 6.85 22.44 -11.34
C GLU A 214 5.86 21.27 -11.40
N GLY A 215 6.05 20.24 -10.58
CA GLY A 215 5.29 19.00 -10.63
C GLY A 215 5.69 18.07 -11.77
N LYS A 216 6.90 18.21 -12.33
CA LYS A 216 7.47 17.23 -13.26
C LYS A 216 8.00 16.03 -12.47
N ILE A 217 7.90 14.84 -13.07
CA ILE A 217 8.37 13.59 -12.47
C ILE A 217 9.89 13.50 -12.68
N VAL A 218 10.66 13.33 -11.60
CA VAL A 218 12.12 13.23 -11.66
C VAL A 218 12.57 11.92 -11.05
N LEU A 219 12.92 10.95 -11.89
CA LEU A 219 13.47 9.69 -11.39
C LEU A 219 14.97 9.85 -11.15
N ALA A 220 15.40 9.67 -9.91
CA ALA A 220 16.82 9.69 -9.53
C ALA A 220 17.35 8.25 -9.39
N VAL A 221 18.30 7.87 -10.23
CA VAL A 221 18.89 6.52 -10.24
C VAL A 221 20.37 6.56 -9.92
N ALA A 222 20.81 5.70 -8.98
CA ALA A 222 22.22 5.49 -8.63
C ALA A 222 22.64 4.03 -8.88
N SER A 223 23.90 3.82 -9.25
CA SER A 223 24.44 2.50 -9.57
C SER A 223 24.71 1.60 -8.35
N SER A 224 24.74 2.16 -7.14
CA SER A 224 24.95 1.40 -5.88
C SER A 224 24.15 1.98 -4.71
N GLY A 225 23.84 1.14 -3.71
CA GLY A 225 23.09 1.57 -2.52
C GLY A 225 23.82 2.62 -1.67
N ILE A 226 25.17 2.58 -1.64
CA ILE A 226 25.99 3.62 -0.98
C ILE A 226 25.89 4.95 -1.76
N ALA A 227 25.81 4.90 -3.09
CA ALA A 227 25.63 6.09 -3.92
C ALA A 227 24.23 6.70 -3.79
N VAL A 228 23.19 5.92 -3.48
CA VAL A 228 21.83 6.43 -3.16
C VAL A 228 21.87 7.34 -1.94
N LEU A 229 22.51 6.90 -0.85
CA LEU A 229 22.64 7.67 0.39
C LEU A 229 23.40 8.98 0.20
N LEU A 230 24.36 9.00 -0.72
CA LEU A 230 25.22 10.15 -0.98
C LEU A 230 24.75 11.00 -2.18
N PHE A 231 23.65 10.64 -2.87
CA PHE A 231 23.22 11.25 -4.14
C PHE A 231 24.36 11.36 -5.17
N VAL A 232 25.25 10.36 -5.23
CA VAL A 232 26.52 10.45 -5.99
C VAL A 232 26.36 10.14 -7.48
N MET A 233 25.25 9.55 -7.90
CA MET A 233 24.90 9.40 -9.31
C MET A 233 23.40 9.63 -9.44
N VAL A 234 23.02 10.58 -10.29
CA VAL A 234 21.62 10.86 -10.59
C VAL A 234 21.51 10.91 -12.11
N VAL A 235 21.01 9.82 -12.69
CA VAL A 235 20.35 9.93 -13.99
C VAL A 235 18.98 10.53 -13.70
N VAL A 236 18.67 11.70 -14.28
CA VAL A 236 17.35 12.33 -14.23
C VAL A 236 16.60 11.92 -15.48
N VAL A 237 15.54 11.13 -15.31
CA VAL A 237 14.54 10.92 -16.37
C VAL A 237 13.34 11.80 -16.06
N VAL A 238 12.97 12.65 -17.01
CA VAL A 238 11.74 13.46 -16.96
C VAL A 238 10.72 12.79 -17.87
N LEU A 239 9.58 12.40 -17.29
CA LEU A 239 8.41 11.86 -18.00
C LEU A 239 7.37 12.97 -18.23
#